data_AF-C5DLS7-F1
#
_entry.id   AF-C5DLS7-F1
#
_cell.length_a   1.000
_cell.length_b   1.000
_cell.length_c   1.000
_cell.angle_alpha   90.00
_cell.angle_beta   90.00
_cell.angle_gamma   90.00
#
_symmetry.space_group_name_H-M   'P 1'
#
loop_
_entity.id
_entity.type
_entity.pdbx_description
1 polymer ?
#
loop_
_entity_poly.entity_id
_entity_poly.type
_entity_poly.pdbx_seq_one_letter_code
_entity_poly.pdbx_strand_id
1 'polypeptide(L)'
;MGKGAAKFGFQSGLLPNARSILKNPTIKQTSIIEKVKAPKPKGPHGVGYAKNIAHPKGSHRDSPDVKFIDVEELISKTVPEPQHTRIPKTVQQEARLHKAQLRRSYLSESFRNEEKRLLHQEKMLQEKEAAHAEERQKELLALNESRSSDLTIPTMENTLQGPLMRQRTPEEMKILDMKRKHNRDIQQFQAKERKLEKLLKLFHVTDHFIVTEDQLIKKIDEVFANEASEALRTKLSVGSSRPRSRSEKDIGDALFGSLGGGEFVGLPTIKEYVSGEMHTFANEVEDRNKQLLQQRKENLDTIL
;
A
#
# COMPACT_ATOMS: atom_id res chain seq x y z
N MET A 1 -8.06 -50.69 -16.57
CA MET A 1 -6.81 -49.87 -16.54
C MET A 1 -6.95 -48.79 -15.48
N GLY A 2 -5.89 -48.50 -14.71
CA GLY A 2 -5.98 -47.52 -13.62
C GLY A 2 -6.08 -46.08 -14.14
N LYS A 3 -6.86 -45.22 -13.46
CA LYS A 3 -7.05 -43.79 -13.77
C LYS A 3 -5.73 -43.01 -13.91
N GLY A 4 -4.66 -43.45 -13.23
CA GLY A 4 -3.34 -42.82 -13.29
C GLY A 4 -2.49 -43.14 -14.54
N ALA A 5 -2.86 -44.15 -15.34
CA ALA A 5 -2.06 -44.57 -16.49
C ALA A 5 -2.02 -43.51 -17.61
N ALA A 6 -3.05 -42.67 -17.72
CA ALA A 6 -3.12 -41.59 -18.71
C ALA A 6 -1.94 -40.60 -18.60
N LYS A 7 -1.42 -40.36 -17.39
CA LYS A 7 -0.25 -39.50 -17.18
C LYS A 7 1.02 -40.03 -17.83
N PHE A 8 1.10 -41.35 -18.05
CA PHE A 8 2.26 -42.06 -18.59
C PHE A 8 1.96 -42.66 -19.97
N GLY A 9 1.07 -42.03 -20.74
CA GLY A 9 0.73 -42.50 -22.09
C GLY A 9 -0.04 -43.82 -22.12
N PHE A 10 -0.88 -44.08 -21.11
CA PHE A 10 -1.69 -45.30 -20.96
C PHE A 10 -0.88 -46.60 -20.82
N GLN A 11 0.40 -46.51 -20.47
CA GLN A 11 1.23 -47.67 -20.20
C GLN A 11 0.93 -48.24 -18.79
N SER A 12 0.65 -49.54 -18.71
CA SER A 12 0.44 -50.23 -17.44
C SER A 12 1.76 -50.81 -16.91
N GLY A 13 2.22 -50.29 -15.76
CA GLY A 13 3.48 -50.69 -15.13
C GLY A 13 4.54 -49.58 -15.20
N LEU A 14 5.49 -49.60 -14.28
CA LEU A 14 6.60 -48.64 -14.23
C LEU A 14 7.92 -49.38 -14.45
N LEU A 15 8.70 -48.94 -15.44
CA LEU A 15 10.09 -49.39 -15.59
C LEU A 15 10.97 -48.71 -14.52
N PRO A 16 12.05 -49.36 -14.07
CA PRO A 16 13.02 -48.70 -13.20
C PRO A 16 13.69 -47.53 -13.95
N ASN A 17 14.08 -46.50 -13.20
CA ASN A 17 14.74 -45.34 -13.77
C ASN A 17 16.05 -45.74 -14.48
N ALA A 18 16.20 -45.29 -15.72
CA ALA A 18 17.41 -45.51 -16.50
C ALA A 18 18.63 -44.93 -15.77
N ARG A 19 19.63 -45.76 -15.50
CA ARG A 19 20.89 -45.31 -14.86
C ARG A 19 21.73 -44.57 -15.90
N SER A 20 22.09 -43.32 -15.61
CA SER A 20 23.02 -42.55 -16.46
C SER A 20 24.40 -43.23 -16.53
N ILE A 21 25.05 -43.14 -17.70
CA ILE A 21 26.39 -43.71 -17.89
C ILE A 21 27.42 -42.76 -17.28
N LEU A 22 27.43 -41.47 -17.68
CA LEU A 22 28.18 -40.44 -16.97
C LEU A 22 27.33 -39.86 -15.83
N LYS A 23 27.94 -39.76 -14.64
CA LYS A 23 27.26 -39.30 -13.41
C LYS A 23 27.35 -37.81 -13.19
N ASN A 24 28.42 -37.19 -13.68
CA ASN A 24 28.65 -35.74 -13.63
C ASN A 24 28.77 -35.20 -15.04
N PRO A 25 28.55 -33.88 -15.25
CA PRO A 25 28.73 -33.25 -16.55
C PRO A 25 30.17 -33.37 -17.05
N THR A 26 30.33 -33.36 -18.37
CA THR A 26 31.65 -33.43 -19.02
C THR A 26 32.24 -32.04 -19.24
N ILE A 27 33.54 -31.97 -19.46
CA ILE A 27 34.25 -30.72 -19.78
C ILE A 27 33.77 -30.13 -21.12
N LYS A 28 33.31 -30.96 -22.06
CA LYS A 28 32.83 -30.49 -23.37
C LYS A 28 31.46 -29.79 -23.32
N GLN A 29 30.72 -29.92 -22.23
CA GLN A 29 29.42 -29.27 -22.03
C GLN A 29 29.61 -27.81 -21.59
N THR A 30 29.95 -26.94 -22.53
CA THR A 30 30.30 -25.54 -22.27
C THR A 30 29.16 -24.73 -21.65
N SER A 31 27.91 -24.95 -22.06
CA SER A 31 26.76 -24.21 -21.52
C SER A 31 26.56 -24.43 -20.01
N ILE A 32 26.77 -25.67 -19.55
CA ILE A 32 26.67 -26.03 -18.13
C ILE A 32 27.82 -25.37 -17.35
N ILE A 33 29.02 -25.37 -17.92
CA ILE A 33 30.20 -24.74 -17.31
C ILE A 33 29.98 -23.23 -17.16
N GLU A 34 29.49 -22.57 -18.22
CA GLU A 34 29.17 -21.14 -18.20
C GLU A 34 28.09 -20.83 -17.16
N LYS A 35 27.04 -21.63 -17.09
CA LYS A 35 25.96 -21.48 -16.11
C LYS A 35 26.43 -21.64 -14.66
N VAL A 36 27.37 -22.57 -14.40
CA VAL A 36 27.92 -22.79 -13.06
C VAL A 36 28.89 -21.67 -12.67
N LYS A 37 29.68 -21.15 -13.62
CA LYS A 37 30.63 -20.06 -13.40
C LYS A 37 29.97 -18.68 -13.35
N ALA A 38 28.77 -18.53 -13.91
CA ALA A 38 28.04 -17.28 -13.92
C ALA A 38 27.83 -16.74 -12.48
N PRO A 39 27.88 -15.40 -12.29
CA PRO A 39 27.66 -14.81 -10.98
C PRO A 39 26.27 -15.14 -10.47
N LYS A 40 26.19 -15.77 -9.30
CA LYS A 40 24.92 -16.17 -8.69
C LYS A 40 24.09 -14.93 -8.33
N PRO A 41 22.80 -14.86 -8.72
CA PRO A 41 21.96 -13.71 -8.44
C PRO A 41 21.80 -13.50 -6.93
N LYS A 42 21.57 -12.24 -6.53
CA LYS A 42 21.30 -11.81 -5.16
C LYS A 42 19.92 -11.13 -5.10
N GLY A 43 19.26 -11.16 -3.94
CA GLY A 43 17.92 -10.59 -3.74
C GLY A 43 16.84 -11.66 -3.51
N PRO A 44 15.57 -11.42 -3.89
CA PRO A 44 14.45 -12.32 -3.56
C PRO A 44 14.55 -13.70 -4.24
N HIS A 45 15.17 -13.75 -5.43
CA HIS A 45 15.47 -15.00 -6.15
C HIS A 45 16.96 -15.34 -6.09
N GLY A 46 17.65 -14.87 -5.05
CA GLY A 46 19.10 -15.02 -4.91
C GLY A 46 19.52 -16.40 -4.42
N VAL A 47 20.77 -16.78 -4.72
CA VAL A 47 21.39 -18.03 -4.24
C VAL A 47 22.60 -17.72 -3.35
N GLY A 48 22.68 -18.42 -2.21
CA GLY A 48 23.76 -18.29 -1.23
C GLY A 48 23.66 -17.05 -0.34
N TYR A 49 24.71 -16.82 0.45
CA TYR A 49 24.75 -15.69 1.39
C TYR A 49 24.97 -14.34 0.70
N ALA A 50 24.43 -13.27 1.28
CA ALA A 50 24.71 -11.88 0.87
C ALA A 50 26.11 -11.44 1.33
N LYS A 51 26.75 -10.51 0.60
CA LYS A 51 28.18 -10.17 0.72
C LYS A 51 28.67 -9.92 2.15
N ASN A 52 27.85 -9.32 3.01
CA ASN A 52 28.23 -8.92 4.37
C ASN A 52 27.47 -9.66 5.49
N ILE A 53 26.72 -10.72 5.14
CA ILE A 53 26.02 -11.54 6.14
C ILE A 53 26.91 -12.72 6.49
N ALA A 54 27.22 -12.90 7.76
CA ALA A 54 27.98 -14.04 8.25
C ALA A 54 27.22 -15.35 8.00
N HIS A 55 27.96 -16.43 7.77
CA HIS A 55 27.42 -17.79 7.69
C HIS A 55 27.66 -18.49 9.03
N PRO A 56 26.85 -19.50 9.40
CA PRO A 56 26.95 -20.15 10.69
C PRO A 56 28.30 -20.86 10.85
N LYS A 57 28.87 -20.80 12.06
CA LYS A 57 30.16 -21.40 12.40
C LYS A 57 30.12 -22.92 12.16
N GLY A 58 31.11 -23.44 11.44
CA GLY A 58 31.19 -24.87 11.09
C GLY A 58 30.45 -25.26 9.81
N SER A 59 29.76 -24.32 9.15
CA SER A 59 29.21 -24.53 7.81
C SER A 59 30.12 -23.93 6.74
N HIS A 60 30.00 -24.41 5.50
CA HIS A 60 30.60 -23.74 4.35
C HIS A 60 29.64 -22.68 3.82
N ARG A 61 30.19 -21.50 3.49
CA ARG A 61 29.43 -20.40 2.90
C ARG A 61 28.95 -20.72 1.49
N ASP A 62 29.84 -21.29 0.68
CA ASP A 62 29.60 -21.60 -0.72
C ASP A 62 29.27 -23.08 -0.91
N SER A 63 28.42 -23.35 -1.89
CA SER A 63 28.14 -24.72 -2.34
C SER A 63 29.41 -25.37 -2.88
N PRO A 64 29.61 -26.68 -2.67
CA PRO A 64 30.76 -27.39 -3.24
C PRO A 64 30.79 -27.26 -4.76
N ASP A 65 32.00 -27.19 -5.32
CA ASP A 65 32.19 -27.07 -6.75
C ASP A 65 31.76 -28.35 -7.49
N VAL A 66 31.13 -28.16 -8.66
CA VAL A 66 30.73 -29.26 -9.53
C VAL A 66 31.98 -29.84 -10.20
N LYS A 67 32.20 -31.15 -10.04
CA LYS A 67 33.32 -31.86 -10.66
C LYS A 67 32.99 -32.20 -12.10
N PHE A 68 33.62 -31.50 -13.05
CA PHE A 68 33.53 -31.84 -14.47
C PHE A 68 34.45 -33.01 -14.80
N ILE A 69 33.94 -33.96 -15.57
CA ILE A 69 34.66 -35.16 -15.98
C ILE A 69 35.32 -34.91 -17.34
N ASP A 70 36.63 -35.15 -17.42
CA ASP A 70 37.25 -35.46 -18.71
C ASP A 70 37.02 -36.94 -19.02
N VAL A 71 36.35 -37.21 -20.14
CA VAL A 71 35.99 -38.56 -20.56
C VAL A 71 37.24 -39.39 -20.86
N GLU A 72 38.26 -38.79 -21.49
CA GLU A 72 39.46 -39.54 -21.86
C GLU A 72 40.32 -39.86 -20.62
N GLU A 73 40.40 -38.95 -19.65
CA GLU A 73 41.02 -39.26 -18.35
C GLU A 73 40.24 -40.31 -17.56
N LEU A 74 38.90 -40.28 -17.64
CA LEU A 74 38.08 -41.26 -16.96
C LEU A 74 38.29 -42.64 -17.58
N ILE A 75 38.36 -42.73 -18.91
CA ILE A 75 38.67 -43.97 -19.64
C ILE A 75 40.05 -44.48 -19.22
N SER A 76 41.09 -43.64 -19.20
CA SER A 76 42.43 -44.09 -18.84
C SER A 76 42.52 -44.62 -17.39
N LYS A 77 41.77 -44.00 -16.46
CA LYS A 77 41.71 -44.42 -15.04
C LYS A 77 40.89 -45.71 -14.83
N THR A 78 39.76 -45.85 -15.53
CA THR A 78 38.82 -46.98 -15.33
C THR A 78 39.14 -48.20 -16.19
N VAL A 79 39.73 -47.96 -17.36
CA VAL A 79 40.05 -48.93 -18.41
C VAL A 79 41.54 -48.85 -18.74
N PRO A 80 42.44 -49.17 -17.79
CA PRO A 80 43.87 -49.14 -18.08
C PRO A 80 44.24 -50.22 -19.10
N GLU A 81 45.09 -49.83 -20.04
CA GLU A 81 45.77 -50.78 -20.92
C GLU A 81 46.72 -51.67 -20.13
N PRO A 82 46.92 -52.93 -20.54
CA PRO A 82 47.75 -53.84 -19.79
C PRO A 82 49.21 -53.39 -19.89
N GLN A 83 49.84 -53.07 -18.76
CA GLN A 83 51.25 -52.64 -18.71
C GLN A 83 52.22 -53.66 -19.34
N HIS A 84 51.86 -54.95 -19.30
CA HIS A 84 52.60 -56.02 -19.95
C HIS A 84 51.65 -56.89 -20.77
N THR A 85 51.87 -56.96 -22.08
CA THR A 85 51.20 -57.88 -23.00
C THR A 85 51.78 -59.28 -22.84
N ARG A 86 51.43 -59.96 -21.74
CA ARG A 86 51.83 -61.35 -21.54
C ARG A 86 51.09 -62.25 -22.51
N ILE A 87 51.84 -63.05 -23.27
CA ILE A 87 51.28 -64.09 -24.14
C ILE A 87 50.55 -65.11 -23.26
N PRO A 88 49.25 -65.40 -23.50
CA PRO A 88 48.51 -66.36 -22.69
C PRO A 88 49.12 -67.74 -22.85
N LYS A 89 49.40 -68.42 -21.73
CA LYS A 89 49.99 -69.77 -21.74
C LYS A 89 48.93 -70.89 -21.78
N THR A 90 47.67 -70.55 -21.49
CA THR A 90 46.56 -71.50 -21.42
C THR A 90 45.32 -70.91 -22.10
N VAL A 91 44.47 -71.78 -22.64
CA VAL A 91 43.18 -71.39 -23.28
C VAL A 91 42.29 -70.59 -22.32
N GLN A 92 42.31 -70.91 -21.03
CA GLN A 92 41.57 -70.16 -20.02
C GLN A 92 42.09 -68.73 -19.82
N GLN A 93 43.42 -68.52 -19.91
CA GLN A 93 44.02 -67.19 -19.84
C GLN A 93 43.69 -66.36 -21.08
N GLU A 94 43.68 -66.99 -22.25
CA GLU A 94 43.27 -66.35 -23.51
C GLU A 94 41.81 -65.89 -23.44
N ALA A 95 40.89 -66.77 -23.00
CA ALA A 95 39.48 -66.41 -22.82
C ALA A 95 39.27 -65.26 -21.81
N ARG A 96 40.07 -65.20 -20.74
CA ARG A 96 40.03 -64.10 -19.76
C ARG A 96 40.55 -62.79 -20.35
N LEU A 97 41.65 -62.85 -21.11
CA LEU A 97 42.21 -61.69 -21.82
C LEU A 97 41.19 -61.15 -22.82
N HIS A 98 40.59 -62.01 -23.63
CA HIS A 98 39.56 -61.63 -24.59
C HIS A 98 38.35 -60.98 -23.91
N LYS A 99 37.82 -61.57 -22.83
CA LYS A 99 36.73 -60.96 -22.04
C LYS A 99 37.12 -59.61 -21.45
N ALA A 100 38.36 -59.47 -20.97
CA ALA A 100 38.85 -58.19 -20.46
C ALA A 100 38.92 -57.16 -21.59
N GLN A 101 39.47 -57.51 -22.76
CA GLN A 101 39.52 -56.65 -23.93
C GLN A 101 38.13 -56.19 -24.37
N LEU A 102 37.15 -57.11 -24.44
CA LEU A 102 35.75 -56.78 -24.76
C LEU A 102 35.13 -55.82 -23.74
N ARG A 103 35.33 -56.06 -22.44
CA ARG A 103 34.82 -55.14 -21.41
C ARG A 103 35.44 -53.75 -21.56
N ARG A 104 36.74 -53.69 -21.87
CA ARG A 104 37.44 -52.43 -22.07
C ARG A 104 36.92 -51.68 -23.30
N SER A 105 36.76 -52.36 -24.43
CA SER A 105 36.24 -51.75 -25.66
C SER A 105 34.82 -51.21 -25.43
N TYR A 106 33.89 -52.03 -24.97
CA TYR A 106 32.50 -51.59 -24.75
C TYR A 106 32.37 -50.47 -23.73
N LEU A 107 33.15 -50.51 -22.65
CA LEU A 107 33.11 -49.46 -21.63
C LEU A 107 33.66 -48.14 -22.19
N SER A 108 34.82 -48.18 -22.87
CA SER A 108 35.40 -46.99 -23.51
C SER A 108 34.48 -46.37 -24.59
N GLU A 109 33.86 -47.22 -25.43
CA GLU A 109 32.90 -46.80 -26.44
C GLU A 109 31.64 -46.21 -25.79
N SER A 110 31.16 -46.80 -24.68
CA SER A 110 29.97 -46.32 -23.99
C SER A 110 30.14 -44.90 -23.45
N PHE A 111 31.31 -44.56 -22.90
CA PHE A 111 31.60 -43.21 -22.43
C PHE A 111 31.73 -42.20 -23.57
N ARG A 112 32.46 -42.54 -24.64
CA ARG A 112 32.60 -41.67 -25.81
C ARG A 112 31.26 -41.43 -26.52
N ASN A 113 30.44 -42.46 -26.65
CA ASN A 113 29.12 -42.35 -27.28
C ASN A 113 28.14 -41.58 -26.42
N GLU A 114 28.20 -41.73 -25.09
CA GLU A 114 27.35 -40.96 -24.20
C GLU A 114 27.68 -39.47 -24.23
N GLU A 115 28.96 -39.11 -24.21
CA GLU A 115 29.37 -37.70 -24.34
C GLU A 115 28.86 -37.09 -25.65
N LYS A 116 29.03 -37.81 -26.77
CA LYS A 116 28.50 -37.38 -28.08
C LYS A 116 26.97 -37.22 -28.05
N ARG A 117 26.27 -38.16 -27.41
CA ARG A 117 24.81 -38.11 -27.27
C ARG A 117 24.38 -36.87 -26.48
N LEU A 118 25.05 -36.56 -25.38
CA LEU A 118 24.74 -35.39 -24.56
C LEU A 118 24.95 -34.08 -25.34
N LEU A 119 26.06 -33.96 -26.06
CA LEU A 119 26.34 -32.79 -26.91
C LEU A 119 25.32 -32.67 -28.05
N HIS A 120 24.91 -33.78 -28.65
CA HIS A 120 23.88 -33.76 -29.70
C HIS A 120 22.50 -33.36 -29.13
N GLN A 121 22.14 -33.90 -27.96
CA GLN A 121 20.89 -33.55 -27.29
C GLN A 121 20.83 -32.06 -26.95
N GLU A 122 21.93 -31.48 -26.48
CA GLU A 122 22.03 -30.05 -26.20
C GLU A 122 21.80 -29.20 -27.47
N LYS A 123 22.46 -29.54 -28.58
CA LYS A 123 22.24 -28.88 -29.88
C LYS A 123 20.78 -28.95 -30.32
N MET A 124 20.18 -30.14 -30.22
CA MET A 124 18.76 -30.32 -30.57
C MET A 124 17.82 -29.51 -29.69
N LEU A 125 18.17 -29.28 -28.42
CA LEU A 125 17.38 -28.41 -27.53
C LEU A 125 17.52 -26.95 -27.93
N GLN A 126 18.73 -26.48 -28.21
CA GLN A 126 18.98 -25.10 -28.66
C GLN A 126 18.26 -24.80 -29.99
N GLU A 127 18.30 -25.72 -30.95
CA GLU A 127 17.58 -25.59 -32.23
C GLU A 127 16.06 -25.52 -32.02
N LYS A 128 15.50 -26.35 -31.12
CA LYS A 128 14.08 -26.32 -30.78
C LYS A 128 13.67 -25.03 -30.07
N GLU A 129 14.49 -24.54 -29.15
CA GLU A 129 14.23 -23.28 -28.45
C GLU A 129 14.25 -22.09 -29.41
N ALA A 130 15.19 -22.08 -30.36
CA ALA A 130 15.26 -21.08 -31.42
C ALA A 130 14.03 -21.16 -32.33
N ALA A 131 13.66 -22.35 -32.80
CA ALA A 131 12.47 -22.55 -33.63
C ALA A 131 11.18 -22.08 -32.92
N HIS A 132 11.01 -22.43 -31.64
CA HIS A 132 9.87 -21.96 -30.85
C HIS A 132 9.89 -20.45 -30.56
N ALA A 133 11.07 -19.83 -30.47
CA ALA A 133 11.16 -18.39 -30.35
C ALA A 133 10.74 -17.70 -31.65
N GLU A 134 11.16 -18.22 -32.80
CA GLU A 134 10.75 -17.72 -34.12
C GLU A 134 9.26 -17.92 -34.38
N GLU A 135 8.70 -19.08 -34.04
CA GLU A 135 7.26 -19.35 -34.14
C GLU A 135 6.46 -18.35 -33.31
N ARG A 136 6.84 -18.13 -32.04
CA ARG A 136 6.17 -17.13 -31.18
C ARG A 136 6.29 -15.72 -31.73
N GLN A 137 7.43 -15.36 -32.31
CA GLN A 137 7.57 -14.04 -32.96
C GLN A 137 6.67 -13.92 -34.18
N LYS A 138 6.59 -14.94 -35.03
CA LYS A 138 5.68 -14.97 -36.19
C LYS A 138 4.22 -14.89 -35.77
N GLU A 139 3.83 -15.60 -34.71
CA GLU A 139 2.49 -15.52 -34.14
C GLU A 139 2.17 -14.11 -33.61
N LEU A 140 3.10 -13.50 -32.86
CA LEU A 140 2.92 -12.13 -32.37
C LEU A 140 2.81 -11.13 -33.53
N LEU A 141 3.60 -11.28 -34.59
CA LEU A 141 3.50 -10.44 -35.78
C LEU A 141 2.15 -10.62 -36.48
N ALA A 142 1.70 -11.85 -36.69
CA ALA A 142 0.40 -12.15 -37.31
C ALA A 142 -0.82 -11.71 -36.46
N LEU A 143 -0.64 -11.58 -35.14
CA LEU A 143 -1.63 -10.99 -34.23
C LEU A 143 -1.62 -9.46 -34.26
N ASN A 144 -0.47 -8.84 -34.51
CA ASN A 144 -0.31 -7.39 -34.56
C ASN A 144 -0.66 -6.80 -35.94
N GLU A 145 -0.68 -7.61 -37.00
CA GLU A 145 -1.15 -7.19 -38.32
C GLU A 145 -2.61 -6.74 -38.24
N SER A 146 -2.88 -5.49 -38.65
CA SER A 146 -4.22 -4.92 -38.63
C SER A 146 -5.12 -5.65 -39.62
N ARG A 147 -6.29 -6.10 -39.14
CA ARG A 147 -7.26 -6.83 -39.95
C ARG A 147 -8.40 -5.89 -40.33
N SER A 148 -9.00 -6.12 -41.49
CA SER A 148 -10.21 -5.40 -41.90
C SER A 148 -11.37 -5.59 -40.93
N SER A 149 -11.38 -6.71 -40.19
CA SER A 149 -12.35 -7.00 -39.12
C SER A 149 -12.18 -6.15 -37.87
N ASP A 150 -11.01 -5.53 -37.63
CA ASP A 150 -10.76 -4.77 -36.40
C ASP A 150 -11.66 -3.53 -36.29
N LEU A 151 -12.08 -2.98 -37.43
CA LEU A 151 -13.06 -1.88 -37.52
C LEU A 151 -14.47 -2.27 -37.07
N THR A 152 -14.77 -3.58 -36.97
CA THR A 152 -16.07 -4.06 -36.46
C THR A 152 -16.07 -4.24 -34.94
N ILE A 153 -14.90 -4.22 -34.30
CA ILE A 153 -14.77 -4.30 -32.85
C ILE A 153 -14.93 -2.88 -32.28
N PRO A 154 -15.84 -2.64 -31.32
CA PRO A 154 -16.00 -1.31 -30.74
C PRO A 154 -14.73 -0.90 -30.00
N THR A 155 -14.12 0.22 -30.40
CA THR A 155 -12.91 0.77 -29.76
C THR A 155 -13.25 1.93 -28.82
N MET A 156 -12.58 1.96 -27.67
CA MET A 156 -12.73 3.00 -26.64
C MET A 156 -11.37 3.66 -26.36
N GLU A 157 -10.61 3.93 -27.42
CA GLU A 157 -9.19 4.36 -27.37
C GLU A 157 -9.01 5.62 -26.51
N ASN A 158 -9.83 6.65 -26.71
CA ASN A 158 -9.72 7.90 -25.98
C ASN A 158 -9.92 7.74 -24.47
N THR A 159 -10.71 6.75 -24.04
CA THR A 159 -10.92 6.48 -22.60
C THR A 159 -9.82 5.62 -22.00
N LEU A 160 -9.23 4.72 -22.80
CA LEU A 160 -8.17 3.80 -22.36
C LEU A 160 -6.79 4.45 -22.36
N GLN A 161 -6.54 5.42 -23.25
CA GLN A 161 -5.28 6.16 -23.32
C GLN A 161 -5.09 7.13 -22.13
N GLY A 162 -6.19 7.56 -21.51
CA GLY A 162 -6.14 8.46 -20.36
C GLY A 162 -5.61 7.77 -19.10
N PRO A 163 -4.89 8.49 -18.22
CA PRO A 163 -4.56 7.95 -16.90
C PRO A 163 -5.84 7.73 -16.10
N LEU A 164 -5.98 6.56 -15.47
CA LEU A 164 -7.14 6.23 -14.62
C LEU A 164 -7.38 7.25 -13.50
N MET A 165 -6.30 7.90 -13.04
CA MET A 165 -6.37 8.99 -12.08
C MET A 165 -5.46 10.14 -12.50
N ARG A 166 -6.02 11.35 -12.53
CA ARG A 166 -5.24 12.58 -12.62
C ARG A 166 -4.62 12.88 -11.24
N GLN A 167 -3.31 12.96 -11.19
CA GLN A 167 -2.61 13.44 -9.99
C GLN A 167 -2.87 14.94 -9.81
N ARG A 168 -3.07 15.38 -8.56
CA ARG A 168 -3.28 16.81 -8.26
C ARG A 168 -1.99 17.59 -8.52
N THR A 169 -2.12 18.83 -9.00
CA THR A 169 -0.98 19.74 -9.12
C THR A 169 -0.53 20.20 -7.72
N PRO A 170 0.74 20.64 -7.55
CA PRO A 170 1.20 21.14 -6.25
C PRO A 170 0.40 22.35 -5.77
N GLU A 171 -0.14 23.16 -6.69
CA GLU A 171 -1.02 24.29 -6.38
C GLU A 171 -2.38 23.82 -5.84
N GLU A 172 -3.00 22.83 -6.49
CA GLU A 172 -4.24 22.22 -6.02
C GLU A 172 -4.08 21.59 -4.63
N MET A 173 -2.94 20.93 -4.37
CA MET A 173 -2.64 20.39 -3.05
C MET A 173 -2.53 21.49 -1.99
N LYS A 174 -1.83 22.59 -2.30
CA LYS A 174 -1.73 23.74 -1.39
C LYS A 174 -3.11 24.34 -1.09
N ILE A 175 -3.95 24.55 -2.11
CA ILE A 175 -5.30 25.09 -1.92
C ILE A 175 -6.14 24.17 -1.03
N LEU A 176 -6.05 22.86 -1.27
CA LEU A 176 -6.78 21.85 -0.49
C LEU A 176 -6.32 21.87 0.98
N ASP A 177 -5.02 21.94 1.23
CA ASP A 177 -4.47 22.02 2.58
C ASP A 177 -4.87 23.32 3.30
N MET A 178 -4.91 24.45 2.58
CA MET A 178 -5.41 25.71 3.12
C MET A 178 -6.89 25.62 3.49
N LYS A 179 -7.73 24.99 2.66
CA LYS A 179 -9.14 24.73 2.99
C LYS A 179 -9.29 23.84 4.23
N ARG A 180 -8.48 22.79 4.34
CA ARG A 180 -8.48 21.90 5.51
C ARG A 180 -8.07 22.63 6.79
N LYS A 181 -7.01 23.44 6.73
CA LYS A 181 -6.55 24.27 7.86
C LYS A 181 -7.64 25.24 8.28
N HIS A 182 -8.21 25.98 7.33
CA HIS A 182 -9.31 26.92 7.59
C HIS A 182 -10.51 26.25 8.27
N ASN A 183 -10.95 25.09 7.78
CA ASN A 183 -12.05 24.34 8.40
C ASN A 183 -11.73 23.92 9.83
N ARG A 184 -10.50 23.49 10.11
CA ARG A 184 -10.05 23.15 11.46
C ARG A 184 -10.04 24.37 12.38
N ASP A 185 -9.52 25.50 11.88
CA ASP A 185 -9.42 26.73 12.65
C ASP A 185 -10.80 27.29 12.99
N ILE A 186 -11.75 27.25 12.05
CA ILE A 186 -13.16 27.60 12.29
C ILE A 186 -13.76 26.74 13.40
N GLN A 187 -13.58 25.42 13.34
CA GLN A 187 -14.12 24.52 14.36
C GLN A 187 -13.53 24.82 15.75
N GLN A 188 -12.22 25.06 15.83
CA GLN A 188 -11.56 25.44 17.08
C GLN A 188 -12.04 26.80 17.60
N PHE A 189 -12.22 27.76 16.70
CA PHE A 189 -12.73 29.08 17.02
C PHE A 189 -14.15 29.02 17.60
N GLN A 190 -15.07 28.32 16.93
CA GLN A 190 -16.43 28.11 17.42
C GLN A 190 -16.46 27.37 18.77
N ALA A 191 -15.57 26.39 18.97
CA ALA A 191 -15.46 25.71 20.25
C ALA A 191 -14.98 26.65 21.37
N LYS A 192 -14.09 27.59 21.06
CA LYS A 192 -13.65 28.63 22.01
C LYS A 192 -14.76 29.63 22.29
N GLU A 193 -15.48 30.10 21.28
CA GLU A 193 -16.63 31.00 21.46
C GLU A 193 -17.67 30.38 22.41
N ARG A 194 -18.06 29.11 22.19
CA ARG A 194 -18.98 28.39 23.11
C ARG A 194 -18.45 28.26 24.54
N LYS A 195 -17.13 28.11 24.70
CA LYS A 195 -16.51 28.07 26.04
C LYS A 195 -16.55 29.44 26.71
N LEU A 196 -16.32 30.51 25.95
CA LEU A 196 -16.42 31.88 26.44
C LEU A 196 -17.86 32.23 26.83
N GLU A 197 -18.85 31.85 26.01
CA GLU A 197 -20.26 32.02 26.37
C GLU A 197 -20.62 31.30 27.67
N LYS A 198 -20.12 30.07 27.85
CA LYS A 198 -20.33 29.32 29.11
C LYS A 198 -19.66 29.98 30.30
N LEU A 199 -18.45 30.52 30.12
CA LEU A 199 -17.74 31.26 31.16
C LEU A 199 -18.51 32.53 31.52
N LEU A 200 -18.99 33.28 30.53
CA LEU A 200 -19.80 34.48 30.71
C LEU A 200 -21.09 34.15 31.49
N LYS A 201 -21.79 33.08 31.09
CA LYS A 201 -22.95 32.55 31.85
C LYS A 201 -22.57 32.22 33.29
N LEU A 202 -21.44 31.56 33.51
CA LEU A 202 -20.96 31.24 34.86
C LEU A 202 -20.68 32.51 35.66
N PHE A 203 -20.04 33.52 35.06
CA PHE A 203 -19.78 34.82 35.68
C PHE A 203 -21.05 35.52 36.15
N HIS A 204 -22.13 35.49 35.37
CA HIS A 204 -23.40 36.04 35.85
C HIS A 204 -24.04 35.22 36.97
N VAL A 205 -23.78 33.92 37.01
CA VAL A 205 -24.28 33.04 38.09
C VAL A 205 -23.41 33.13 39.35
N THR A 206 -22.18 33.66 39.28
CA THR A 206 -21.30 33.73 40.46
C THR A 206 -21.86 34.57 41.60
N ASP A 207 -22.72 35.54 41.31
CA ASP A 207 -23.39 36.36 42.33
C ASP A 207 -24.29 35.51 43.24
N HIS A 208 -24.70 34.33 42.79
CA HIS A 208 -25.47 33.36 43.57
C HIS A 208 -24.61 32.26 44.21
N PHE A 209 -23.31 32.21 43.92
CA PHE A 209 -22.42 31.23 44.52
C PHE A 209 -22.04 31.64 45.93
N ILE A 210 -22.09 30.67 46.84
CA ILE A 210 -21.67 30.83 48.23
C ILE A 210 -20.19 30.47 48.28
N VAL A 211 -19.36 31.46 48.58
CA VAL A 211 -17.90 31.29 48.68
C VAL A 211 -17.43 31.40 50.14
N THR A 212 -18.06 32.25 50.94
CA THR A 212 -17.70 32.46 52.35
C THR A 212 -18.73 31.88 53.31
N GLU A 213 -18.30 31.58 54.54
CA GLU A 213 -19.17 31.06 55.60
C GLU A 213 -20.30 32.05 55.95
N ASP A 214 -20.03 33.36 55.91
CA ASP A 214 -21.05 34.39 56.14
C ASP A 214 -22.15 34.37 55.07
N GLN A 215 -21.78 34.15 53.81
CA GLN A 215 -22.76 33.99 52.72
C GLN A 215 -23.58 32.71 52.89
N LEU A 216 -22.98 31.66 53.45
CA LEU A 216 -23.65 30.39 53.70
C LEU A 216 -24.75 30.57 54.76
N ILE A 217 -24.42 31.18 55.89
CA ILE A 217 -25.39 31.41 56.98
C ILE A 217 -26.55 32.27 56.48
N LYS A 218 -26.26 33.38 55.79
CA LYS A 218 -27.29 34.23 55.19
C LYS A 218 -28.19 33.46 54.23
N LYS A 219 -27.62 32.59 53.39
CA LYS A 219 -28.42 31.84 52.42
C LYS A 219 -29.24 30.73 53.07
N ILE A 220 -28.72 30.09 54.12
CA ILE A 220 -29.46 29.14 54.96
C ILE A 220 -30.67 29.85 55.57
N ASP A 221 -30.47 30.99 56.21
CA ASP A 221 -31.55 31.76 56.82
C ASP A 221 -32.61 32.17 55.78
N GLU A 222 -32.20 32.64 54.60
CA GLU A 222 -33.11 32.96 53.49
C GLU A 222 -33.91 31.75 52.99
N VAL A 223 -33.27 30.59 52.83
CA VAL A 223 -33.94 29.37 52.31
C VAL A 223 -34.92 28.82 53.34
N PHE A 224 -34.53 28.72 54.61
CA PHE A 224 -35.41 28.24 55.68
C PHE A 224 -36.51 29.24 56.05
N ALA A 225 -36.28 30.56 55.91
CA ALA A 225 -37.35 31.56 56.05
C ALA A 225 -38.37 31.50 54.90
N ASN A 226 -37.91 31.18 53.68
CA ASN A 226 -38.77 31.11 52.49
C ASN A 226 -39.46 29.75 52.29
N GLU A 227 -39.14 28.72 53.07
CA GLU A 227 -39.71 27.36 52.96
C GLU A 227 -41.25 27.36 53.06
N ALA A 228 -41.81 28.29 53.84
CA ALA A 228 -43.25 28.53 53.93
C ALA A 228 -43.88 29.00 52.60
N SER A 229 -43.12 29.68 51.75
CA SER A 229 -43.57 30.23 50.47
C SER A 229 -43.40 29.26 49.29
N GLU A 230 -42.37 28.40 49.31
CA GLU A 230 -42.19 27.32 48.33
C GLU A 230 -43.26 26.22 48.47
N ALA A 231 -43.64 25.87 49.71
CA ALA A 231 -44.73 24.95 49.98
C ALA A 231 -46.09 25.46 49.45
N LEU A 232 -46.29 26.79 49.39
CA LEU A 232 -47.49 27.41 48.79
C LEU A 232 -47.41 27.45 47.26
N ARG A 233 -46.24 27.73 46.67
CA ARG A 233 -46.04 27.75 45.20
C ARG A 233 -46.17 26.36 44.58
N THR A 234 -45.62 25.33 45.20
CA THR A 234 -45.69 23.95 44.71
C THR A 234 -47.11 23.38 44.75
N LYS A 235 -47.94 23.79 45.72
CA LYS A 235 -49.35 23.36 45.80
C LYS A 235 -50.30 24.15 44.89
N LEU A 236 -49.94 25.36 44.46
CA LEU A 236 -50.77 26.20 43.57
C LEU A 236 -50.38 26.13 42.08
N SER A 237 -49.22 25.55 41.72
CA SER A 237 -48.66 25.62 40.35
C SER A 237 -48.80 24.32 39.51
N VAL A 238 -49.63 23.35 39.89
CA VAL A 238 -49.74 22.07 39.15
C VAL A 238 -50.51 22.21 37.82
N GLY A 239 -51.11 23.37 37.52
CA GLY A 239 -51.85 23.60 36.29
C GLY A 239 -51.34 24.82 35.52
N SER A 240 -50.79 24.58 34.32
CA SER A 240 -50.45 25.56 33.30
C SER A 240 -49.06 26.22 33.41
N SER A 241 -48.25 25.96 32.36
CA SER A 241 -47.13 26.74 31.84
C SER A 241 -45.70 26.11 32.00
N ARG A 242 -45.08 25.85 30.83
CA ARG A 242 -43.69 26.21 30.41
C ARG A 242 -42.71 25.09 30.03
N PRO A 243 -42.90 24.49 28.83
CA PRO A 243 -41.78 24.27 27.91
C PRO A 243 -41.64 25.42 26.89
N ARG A 244 -42.73 26.09 26.49
CA ARG A 244 -42.71 27.21 25.51
C ARG A 244 -41.92 28.45 25.98
N SER A 245 -42.03 28.83 27.26
CA SER A 245 -41.32 30.02 27.78
C SER A 245 -39.81 29.80 27.94
N ARG A 246 -39.31 28.57 28.07
CA ARG A 246 -37.86 28.31 28.06
C ARG A 246 -37.33 28.43 26.63
N SER A 247 -38.00 27.81 25.66
CA SER A 247 -37.61 27.92 24.25
C SER A 247 -37.69 29.36 23.72
N GLU A 248 -38.72 30.14 24.10
CA GLU A 248 -38.82 31.54 23.68
C GLU A 248 -37.71 32.41 24.27
N LYS A 249 -37.32 32.17 25.53
CA LYS A 249 -36.18 32.86 26.16
C LYS A 249 -34.86 32.47 25.52
N ASP A 250 -34.64 31.18 25.25
CA ASP A 250 -33.43 30.71 24.58
C ASP A 250 -33.34 31.22 23.12
N ILE A 251 -34.46 31.32 22.41
CA ILE A 251 -34.53 31.90 21.07
C ILE A 251 -34.31 33.41 21.11
N GLY A 252 -34.94 34.12 22.07
CA GLY A 252 -34.73 35.55 22.27
C GLY A 252 -33.28 35.87 22.58
N ASP A 253 -32.65 35.11 23.47
CA ASP A 253 -31.23 35.21 23.81
C ASP A 253 -30.34 34.97 22.58
N ALA A 254 -30.67 33.99 21.73
CA ALA A 254 -29.92 33.72 20.50
C ALA A 254 -30.08 34.82 19.44
N LEU A 255 -31.25 35.47 19.35
CA LEU A 255 -31.54 36.51 18.36
C LEU A 255 -30.98 37.88 18.75
N PHE A 256 -31.08 38.24 20.03
CA PHE A 256 -30.61 39.52 20.56
C PHE A 256 -29.21 39.44 21.17
N GLY A 257 -28.61 38.25 21.21
CA GLY A 257 -27.29 38.03 21.78
C GLY A 257 -27.24 38.29 23.29
N SER A 258 -28.36 38.16 23.99
CA SER A 258 -28.48 38.32 25.45
C SER A 258 -28.42 36.97 26.18
N LEU A 259 -28.33 37.00 27.52
CA LEU A 259 -28.26 35.82 28.36
C LEU A 259 -29.32 35.88 29.47
N GLY A 260 -29.98 34.75 29.73
CA GLY A 260 -30.94 34.60 30.84
C GLY A 260 -32.36 35.06 30.52
N GLY A 261 -32.73 35.18 29.24
CA GLY A 261 -34.01 35.73 28.81
C GLY A 261 -34.02 37.26 28.74
N GLY A 262 -32.88 37.87 28.38
CA GLY A 262 -32.72 39.32 28.24
C GLY A 262 -32.23 40.09 29.47
N GLU A 263 -31.91 39.41 30.57
CA GLU A 263 -31.50 40.06 31.83
C GLU A 263 -30.01 40.45 31.83
N PHE A 264 -29.18 39.68 31.13
CA PHE A 264 -27.74 39.90 31.06
C PHE A 264 -27.23 40.09 29.62
N VAL A 265 -26.14 40.85 29.49
CA VAL A 265 -25.49 41.16 28.22
C VAL A 265 -24.70 39.94 27.74
N GLY A 266 -24.92 39.49 26.51
CA GLY A 266 -24.23 38.30 25.99
C GLY A 266 -22.96 38.61 25.21
N LEU A 267 -22.33 37.53 24.75
CA LEU A 267 -21.02 37.59 24.09
C LEU A 267 -21.00 38.43 22.80
N PRO A 268 -22.01 38.41 21.92
CA PRO A 268 -22.02 39.21 20.70
C PRO A 268 -21.89 40.72 20.98
N THR A 269 -22.70 41.24 21.90
CA THR A 269 -22.68 42.65 22.30
C THR A 269 -21.35 43.07 22.95
N ILE A 270 -20.73 42.19 23.74
CA ILE A 270 -19.40 42.46 24.33
C ILE A 270 -18.31 42.44 23.25
N LYS A 271 -18.38 41.50 22.32
CA LYS A 271 -17.45 41.40 21.20
C LYS A 271 -17.52 42.66 20.34
N GLU A 272 -18.71 43.15 20.06
CA GLU A 272 -18.95 44.41 19.32
C GLU A 272 -18.43 45.63 20.07
N TYR A 273 -18.66 45.71 21.38
CA TYR A 273 -18.13 46.81 22.21
C TYR A 273 -16.59 46.83 22.19
N VAL A 274 -15.95 45.67 22.26
CA VAL A 274 -14.48 45.56 22.23
C VAL A 274 -13.93 45.78 20.83
N SER A 275 -14.61 45.30 19.78
CA SER A 275 -14.14 45.45 18.39
C SER A 275 -14.36 46.85 17.83
N GLY A 276 -15.39 47.57 18.30
CA GLY A 276 -15.74 48.91 17.80
C GLY A 276 -16.26 48.92 16.36
N GLU A 277 -16.38 47.76 15.72
CA GLU A 277 -16.74 47.61 14.30
C GLU A 277 -18.11 48.22 13.98
N MET A 278 -19.07 48.13 14.92
CA MET A 278 -20.40 48.69 14.75
C MET A 278 -20.40 50.22 14.85
N HIS A 279 -19.51 50.81 15.67
CA HIS A 279 -19.37 52.27 15.75
C HIS A 279 -18.72 52.82 14.48
N THR A 280 -17.72 52.13 13.94
CA THR A 280 -17.13 52.50 12.64
C THR A 280 -18.16 52.38 11.51
N PHE A 281 -18.95 51.30 11.51
CA PHE A 281 -20.01 51.11 10.53
C PHE A 281 -21.13 52.15 10.64
N ALA A 282 -21.57 52.48 11.87
CA ALA A 282 -22.57 53.51 12.11
C ALA A 282 -22.10 54.89 11.60
N ASN A 283 -20.85 55.26 11.88
CA ASN A 283 -20.25 56.48 11.35
C ASN A 283 -20.21 56.49 9.82
N GLU A 284 -19.80 55.38 9.18
CA GLU A 284 -19.80 55.26 7.72
C GLU A 284 -21.21 55.39 7.11
N VAL A 285 -22.22 54.81 7.77
CA VAL A 285 -23.63 54.91 7.33
C VAL A 285 -24.17 56.33 7.52
N GLU A 286 -23.88 56.98 8.64
CA GLU A 286 -24.24 58.39 8.85
C GLU A 286 -23.59 59.31 7.84
N ASP A 287 -22.31 59.09 7.55
CA ASP A 287 -21.57 59.88 6.56
C ASP A 287 -22.13 59.67 5.15
N ARG A 288 -22.47 58.42 4.77
CA ARG A 288 -23.19 58.14 3.52
C ARG A 288 -24.58 58.78 3.49
N ASN A 289 -25.33 58.76 4.59
CA ASN A 289 -26.66 59.38 4.65
C ASN A 289 -26.57 60.92 4.56
N LYS A 290 -25.56 61.53 5.19
CA LYS A 290 -25.27 62.97 5.07
C LYS A 290 -24.91 63.34 3.63
N GLN A 291 -24.08 62.53 2.97
CA GLN A 291 -23.75 62.70 1.55
C GLN A 291 -24.99 62.61 0.65
N LEU A 292 -25.86 61.62 0.86
CA LEU A 292 -27.10 61.47 0.10
C LEU A 292 -28.09 62.64 0.34
N LEU A 293 -28.17 63.16 1.56
CA LEU A 293 -28.99 64.33 1.88
C LEU A 293 -28.43 65.61 1.28
N GLN A 294 -27.10 65.79 1.26
CA GLN A 294 -26.44 66.90 0.57
C GLN A 294 -26.71 66.85 -0.94
N GLN A 295 -26.54 65.68 -1.56
CA GLN A 295 -26.88 65.48 -2.97
C GLN A 295 -28.36 65.77 -3.25
N ARG A 296 -29.28 65.38 -2.36
CA ARG A 296 -30.72 65.71 -2.52
C ARG A 296 -31.01 67.21 -2.39
N LYS A 297 -30.31 67.93 -1.52
CA LYS A 297 -30.45 69.39 -1.37
C LYS A 297 -29.91 70.11 -2.60
N GLU A 298 -28.71 69.73 -3.06
CA GLU A 298 -28.12 70.25 -4.30
C GLU A 298 -29.02 70.00 -5.51
N ASN A 299 -29.67 68.84 -5.58
CA ASN A 299 -30.64 68.50 -6.64
C ASN A 299 -31.98 69.26 -6.51
N LEU A 300 -32.37 69.73 -5.33
CA LEU A 300 -33.59 70.54 -5.13
C LEU A 300 -33.33 72.02 -5.43
N ASP A 301 -32.15 72.52 -5.04
CA ASP A 301 -31.73 73.90 -5.31
C ASP A 301 -31.40 74.14 -6.80
N THR A 302 -31.23 73.07 -7.59
CA THR A 302 -31.01 73.15 -9.05
C THR A 302 -32.30 73.03 -9.88
N ILE A 303 -33.46 72.79 -9.26
CA ILE A 303 -34.76 72.64 -9.93
C ILE A 303 -35.67 73.88 -9.77
N LEU A 304 -35.34 74.80 -8.85
CA LEU A 304 -35.95 76.13 -8.72
C LEU A 304 -35.14 77.20 -9.47
#